data_AF-A0A843JXL9-F1
#
_entry.id   AF-A0A843JXL9-F1
#
_cell.length_a   1.000
_cell.length_b   1.000
_cell.length_c   1.000
_cell.angle_alpha   90.00
_cell.angle_beta   90.00
_cell.angle_gamma   90.00
#
_symmetry.space_group_name_H-M   'P 1'
#
loop_
_entity.id
_entity.type
_entity.pdbx_description
1 polymer ?
#
loop_
_entity_poly.entity_id
_entity_poly.type
_entity_poly.pdbx_seq_one_letter_code
_entity_poly.pdbx_strand_id
1 'polypeptide(L)'
;MKRQENKACGADIHKRFLMACILSRDGSKVLNRFDMTVEGVLCFASWLKDNNCKKVAVESTGNYWHLVYQVLDDEFEFILGNAFKTRRHSGAKTDKRDAEWLAELCLNNQIEPLNDSS
;
A
#
# COMPACT_ATOMS: atom_id res chain seq x y z
N MET A 1 -4.14 17.26 16.85
CA MET A 1 -4.59 15.85 16.89
C MET A 1 -4.46 15.28 15.49
N LYS A 2 -3.69 14.20 15.26
CA LYS A 2 -3.70 13.52 13.96
C LYS A 2 -5.06 12.85 13.79
N ARG A 3 -5.76 13.14 12.68
CA ARG A 3 -7.02 12.50 12.32
C ARG A 3 -6.75 10.99 12.17
N GLN A 4 -7.46 10.15 12.91
CA GLN A 4 -7.42 8.71 12.67
C GLN A 4 -8.18 8.44 11.38
N GLU A 5 -7.48 7.98 10.35
CA GLU A 5 -8.11 7.53 9.13
C GLU A 5 -8.94 6.26 9.41
N ASN A 6 -10.10 6.17 8.77
CA ASN A 6 -11.02 5.03 8.91
C ASN A 6 -10.64 3.87 7.99
N LYS A 7 -9.83 4.13 6.96
CA LYS A 7 -9.36 3.16 5.98
C LYS A 7 -7.91 3.43 5.60
N ALA A 8 -7.16 2.37 5.34
CA ALA A 8 -5.81 2.44 4.78
C ALA A 8 -5.60 1.31 3.77
N CYS A 9 -4.72 1.56 2.81
CA CYS A 9 -4.33 0.57 1.81
C CYS A 9 -2.90 0.08 2.07
N GLY A 10 -2.69 -1.22 1.91
CA GLY A 10 -1.36 -1.82 1.76
C GLY A 10 -1.22 -2.38 0.35
N ALA A 11 -0.08 -2.14 -0.31
CA ALA A 11 0.19 -2.67 -1.64
C ALA A 11 1.59 -3.30 -1.75
N ASP A 12 1.65 -4.53 -2.24
CA ASP A 12 2.91 -5.20 -2.60
C ASP A 12 3.13 -5.06 -4.11
N ILE A 13 4.20 -4.36 -4.49
CA ILE A 13 4.51 -3.99 -5.88
C ILE A 13 5.56 -4.95 -6.43
N HIS A 14 5.20 -5.62 -7.51
CA HIS A 14 6.07 -6.46 -8.32
C HIS A 14 6.31 -5.85 -9.69
N LYS A 15 7.22 -6.43 -10.47
CA LYS A 15 7.55 -5.94 -11.82
C LYS A 15 6.36 -5.84 -12.78
N ARG A 16 5.38 -6.75 -12.67
CA ARG A 16 4.27 -6.89 -13.64
C ARG A 16 2.91 -6.50 -13.08
N PHE A 17 2.78 -6.45 -11.76
CA PHE A 17 1.51 -6.18 -11.09
C PHE A 17 1.77 -5.68 -9.68
N LEU A 18 0.74 -5.06 -9.09
CA LEU A 18 0.69 -4.77 -7.67
C LEU A 18 -0.54 -5.47 -7.06
N MET A 19 -0.35 -6.01 -5.86
CA MET A 19 -1.41 -6.60 -5.06
C MET A 19 -1.79 -5.62 -3.97
N ALA A 20 -3.04 -5.14 -3.96
CA ALA A 20 -3.51 -4.15 -3.00
C ALA A 20 -4.62 -4.67 -2.09
N CYS A 21 -4.63 -4.20 -0.85
CA CYS A 21 -5.65 -4.44 0.15
C CYS A 21 -6.06 -3.13 0.80
N ILE A 22 -7.34 -2.76 0.74
CA ILE A 22 -7.91 -1.70 1.58
C ILE A 22 -8.50 -2.36 2.82
N LEU A 23 -8.09 -1.88 3.99
CA LEU A 23 -8.60 -2.30 5.29
C LEU A 23 -9.33 -1.13 5.98
N SER A 24 -10.51 -1.41 6.51
CA SER A 24 -11.32 -0.47 7.28
C SER A 24 -11.26 -0.80 8.78
N ARG A 25 -11.48 0.19 9.65
CA ARG A 25 -11.54 -0.02 11.12
C ARG A 25 -12.64 -0.96 11.59
N ASP A 26 -13.69 -1.16 10.80
CA ASP A 26 -14.75 -2.14 11.07
C ASP A 26 -14.34 -3.59 10.75
N GLY A 27 -13.10 -3.82 10.31
CA GLY A 27 -12.57 -5.12 9.93
C GLY A 27 -12.90 -5.55 8.50
N SER A 28 -13.68 -4.76 7.75
CA SER A 28 -13.92 -5.02 6.34
C SER A 28 -12.64 -4.80 5.52
N LYS A 29 -12.42 -5.69 4.54
CA LYS A 29 -11.29 -5.58 3.62
C LYS A 29 -11.69 -5.88 2.19
N VAL A 30 -11.02 -5.21 1.26
CA VAL A 30 -11.18 -5.44 -0.18
C VAL A 30 -9.81 -5.63 -0.80
N LEU A 31 -9.63 -6.73 -1.52
CA LEU A 31 -8.40 -7.06 -2.25
C LEU A 31 -8.60 -6.81 -3.73
N ASN A 32 -7.60 -6.23 -4.39
CA ASN A 32 -7.61 -6.12 -5.84
C ASN A 32 -6.19 -6.10 -6.43
N ARG A 33 -6.05 -6.64 -7.65
CA ARG A 33 -4.78 -6.75 -8.38
C ARG A 33 -4.82 -5.83 -9.59
N PHE A 34 -3.76 -5.05 -9.77
CA PHE A 34 -3.61 -4.14 -10.90
C PHE A 34 -2.32 -4.45 -11.64
N ASP A 35 -2.31 -4.24 -12.94
CA ASP A 35 -1.10 -4.40 -13.74
C ASP A 35 -0.18 -3.17 -13.58
N MET A 36 1.12 -3.38 -13.69
CA MET A 36 2.13 -2.29 -13.61
C MET A 36 2.31 -1.60 -14.97
N THR A 37 1.21 -1.05 -15.50
CA THR A 37 1.18 -0.11 -16.63
C THR A 37 0.60 1.22 -16.16
N VAL A 38 0.72 2.28 -16.96
CA VAL A 38 0.13 3.58 -16.62
C VAL A 38 -1.37 3.45 -16.37
N GLU A 39 -2.08 2.76 -17.26
CA GLU A 39 -3.53 2.52 -17.15
C GLU A 39 -3.86 1.69 -15.90
N GLY A 40 -3.07 0.66 -15.61
CA GLY A 40 -3.27 -0.18 -14.43
C GLY A 40 -3.09 0.60 -13.12
N VAL A 41 -2.09 1.48 -13.05
CA VAL A 41 -1.86 2.35 -11.88
C VAL A 41 -2.94 3.44 -11.78
N LEU A 42 -3.45 3.98 -12.90
CA LEU A 42 -4.61 4.87 -12.88
C LEU A 42 -5.87 4.15 -12.37
N CYS A 43 -6.11 2.89 -12.78
CA CYS A 43 -7.20 2.07 -12.23
C CYS A 43 -7.03 1.83 -10.73
N PHE A 44 -5.79 1.64 -10.25
CA PHE A 44 -5.51 1.55 -8.82
C PHE A 44 -5.87 2.84 -8.08
N ALA A 45 -5.47 4.00 -8.62
CA ALA A 45 -5.81 5.30 -8.03
C ALA A 45 -7.33 5.53 -8.00
N SER A 46 -8.05 5.25 -9.10
CA SER A 46 -9.53 5.32 -9.12
C SER A 46 -10.16 4.39 -8.08
N TRP A 47 -9.67 3.16 -7.96
CA TRP A 47 -10.17 2.20 -6.98
C TRP A 47 -9.99 2.68 -5.53
N LEU A 48 -8.87 3.34 -5.21
CA LEU A 48 -8.66 3.95 -3.89
C LEU A 48 -9.68 5.07 -3.62
N LYS A 49 -9.96 5.94 -4.62
CA LYS A 49 -10.94 7.03 -4.52
C LYS A 49 -12.34 6.48 -4.30
N ASP A 50 -12.76 5.50 -5.10
CA ASP A 50 -14.08 4.88 -5.02
C ASP A 50 -14.33 4.23 -3.65
N ASN A 51 -13.26 3.77 -2.99
CA ASN A 51 -13.32 3.19 -1.65
C ASN A 51 -13.13 4.20 -0.51
N ASN A 52 -12.98 5.50 -0.81
CA ASN A 52 -12.67 6.57 0.14
C ASN A 52 -11.39 6.28 0.97
N CYS A 53 -10.37 5.69 0.35
CA CYS A 53 -9.09 5.43 0.99
C CYS A 53 -8.07 6.51 0.58
N LYS A 54 -7.53 7.25 1.55
CA LYS A 54 -6.60 8.36 1.31
C LYS A 54 -5.14 8.06 1.66
N LYS A 55 -4.89 6.92 2.30
CA LYS A 55 -3.58 6.58 2.84
C LYS A 55 -3.15 5.23 2.31
N VAL A 56 -1.97 5.18 1.72
CA VAL A 56 -1.45 3.99 1.03
C VAL A 56 -0.02 3.75 1.49
N ALA A 57 0.24 2.52 1.94
CA ALA A 57 1.58 2.05 2.17
C ALA A 57 1.97 1.01 1.13
N VAL A 58 3.21 1.10 0.63
CA VAL A 58 3.70 0.21 -0.41
C VAL A 58 4.99 -0.50 0.02
N GLU A 59 5.14 -1.75 -0.39
CA GLU A 59 6.41 -2.47 -0.47
C GLU A 59 6.74 -2.69 -1.95
N SER A 60 8.03 -2.69 -2.30
CA SER A 60 8.45 -2.98 -3.67
C SER A 60 9.77 -3.75 -3.68
N THR A 61 9.88 -4.73 -4.56
CA THR A 61 11.11 -5.53 -4.80
C THR A 61 12.15 -4.82 -5.67
N GLY A 62 11.91 -3.55 -6.02
CA GLY A 62 12.81 -2.68 -6.81
C GLY A 62 12.25 -1.26 -6.94
N ASN A 63 12.70 -0.48 -7.92
CA ASN A 63 12.28 0.92 -8.11
C ASN A 63 10.90 1.11 -8.76
N TYR A 64 10.10 0.04 -8.86
CA TYR A 64 8.77 0.06 -9.49
C TYR A 64 7.77 0.97 -8.77
N TRP A 65 8.00 1.27 -7.48
CA TRP A 65 7.19 2.19 -6.69
C TRP A 65 7.17 3.61 -7.26
N HIS A 66 8.17 4.02 -8.05
CA HIS A 66 8.24 5.39 -8.59
C HIS A 66 7.06 5.70 -9.51
N LEU A 67 6.65 4.74 -10.36
CA LEU A 67 5.47 4.90 -11.22
C LEU A 67 4.19 5.09 -10.40
N VAL A 68 4.06 4.30 -9.32
CA VAL A 68 2.90 4.39 -8.42
C VAL A 68 2.91 5.73 -7.68
N TYR A 69 4.07 6.14 -7.17
CA TYR A 69 4.24 7.43 -6.51
C TYR A 69 3.83 8.61 -7.41
N GLN A 70 4.33 8.65 -8.65
CA GLN A 70 4.00 9.72 -9.61
C GLN A 70 2.49 9.88 -9.87
N VAL A 71 1.71 8.80 -9.83
CA VAL A 71 0.26 8.85 -10.04
C VAL A 71 -0.49 9.24 -8.75
N LEU A 72 0.09 8.96 -7.58
CA LEU A 72 -0.59 9.09 -6.28
C LEU A 72 -0.20 10.34 -5.47
N ASP A 73 0.97 10.94 -5.71
CA ASP A 73 1.60 11.95 -4.82
C ASP A 73 0.70 13.15 -4.48
N ASP A 74 -0.09 13.63 -5.45
CA ASP A 74 -0.94 14.82 -5.25
C ASP A 74 -2.25 14.53 -4.47
N GLU A 75 -2.67 13.26 -4.39
CA GLU A 75 -4.02 12.90 -3.92
C GLU A 75 -4.06 11.97 -2.70
N PHE A 76 -2.94 11.30 -2.40
CA PHE A 76 -2.87 10.28 -1.35
C PHE A 76 -1.66 10.48 -0.43
N GLU A 77 -1.83 10.19 0.85
CA GLU A 77 -0.71 10.01 1.77
C GLU A 77 0.01 8.69 1.41
N PHE A 78 1.11 8.81 0.68
CA PHE A 78 1.93 7.69 0.22
C PHE A 78 3.08 7.40 1.18
N ILE A 79 3.21 6.13 1.60
CA ILE A 79 4.28 5.68 2.48
C ILE A 79 5.04 4.53 1.81
N LEU A 80 6.31 4.77 1.50
CA LEU A 80 7.22 3.71 1.07
C LEU A 80 7.72 2.96 2.31
N GLY A 81 7.20 1.75 2.52
CA GLY A 81 7.52 0.91 3.67
C GLY A 81 8.89 0.26 3.56
N ASN A 82 9.62 0.18 4.67
CA ASN A 82 10.87 -0.56 4.74
C ASN A 82 10.60 -2.08 4.82
N ALA A 83 10.85 -2.80 3.72
CA ALA A 83 10.65 -4.25 3.59
C ALA A 83 11.37 -5.11 4.65
N PHE A 84 12.41 -4.61 5.32
CA PHE A 84 13.08 -5.32 6.41
C PHE A 84 12.31 -5.24 7.72
N LYS A 85 11.59 -4.13 7.96
CA LYS A 85 10.85 -3.87 9.20
C LYS A 85 9.36 -4.20 9.09
N THR A 86 8.80 -4.24 7.88
CA THR A 86 7.43 -4.70 7.63
C THR A 86 7.32 -6.22 7.51
N ARG A 87 8.44 -6.95 7.60
CA ARG A 87 8.48 -8.42 7.46
C ARG A 87 7.65 -9.11 8.52
N ARG A 88 6.69 -9.91 8.06
CA ARG A 88 5.94 -10.82 8.91
C ARG A 88 6.84 -11.99 9.31
N HIS A 89 7.00 -12.23 10.61
CA HIS A 89 7.95 -13.22 11.14
C HIS A 89 7.49 -14.69 11.04
N SER A 90 6.29 -14.98 10.53
CA SER A 90 5.74 -16.34 10.47
C SER A 90 4.80 -16.60 9.29
N GLY A 91 4.94 -17.79 8.69
CA GLY A 91 4.05 -18.33 7.63
C GLY A 91 4.58 -18.19 6.19
N ALA A 92 3.93 -18.89 5.25
CA ALA A 92 4.24 -18.75 3.82
C ALA A 92 3.85 -17.34 3.33
N LYS A 93 4.84 -16.61 2.80
CA LYS A 93 4.69 -15.29 2.19
C LYS A 93 3.79 -15.42 0.95
N THR A 94 2.75 -14.60 0.86
CA THR A 94 1.92 -14.48 -0.33
C THR A 94 1.57 -13.01 -0.55
N ASP A 95 1.58 -12.55 -1.79
CA ASP A 95 1.35 -11.13 -2.14
C ASP A 95 0.06 -10.58 -1.49
N LYS A 96 -0.99 -11.41 -1.38
CA LYS A 96 -2.25 -11.06 -0.69
C LYS A 96 -2.05 -10.80 0.80
N ARG A 97 -1.32 -11.67 1.50
CA ARG A 97 -1.07 -11.55 2.94
C ARG A 97 -0.13 -10.38 3.24
N ASP A 98 0.80 -10.09 2.35
CA ASP A 98 1.71 -8.96 2.48
C ASP A 98 0.93 -7.65 2.31
N ALA A 99 0.07 -7.55 1.30
CA ALA A 99 -0.82 -6.40 1.11
C ALA A 99 -1.76 -6.18 2.31
N GLU A 100 -2.37 -7.24 2.85
CA GLU A 100 -3.21 -7.17 4.05
C GLU A 100 -2.42 -6.68 5.28
N TRP A 101 -1.21 -7.20 5.47
CA TRP A 101 -0.36 -6.84 6.60
C TRP A 101 0.10 -5.39 6.51
N LEU A 102 0.48 -4.92 5.32
CA LEU A 102 0.80 -3.51 5.09
C LEU A 102 -0.41 -2.62 5.37
N ALA A 103 -1.63 -3.03 5.00
CA ALA A 103 -2.84 -2.26 5.27
C ALA A 103 -3.09 -2.11 6.78
N GLU A 104 -2.90 -3.18 7.55
CA GLU A 104 -3.00 -3.18 9.02
C GLU A 104 -1.99 -2.22 9.65
N LEU A 105 -0.71 -2.34 9.29
CA LEU A 105 0.34 -1.45 9.78
C LEU A 105 0.04 0.02 9.40
N CYS A 106 -0.42 0.25 8.17
CA CYS A 106 -0.74 1.59 7.68
C CYS A 106 -1.91 2.21 8.45
N LEU A 107 -2.98 1.42 8.70
CA LEU A 107 -4.17 1.85 9.45
C LEU A 107 -3.82 2.22 10.91
N ASN A 108 -2.84 1.52 11.48
CA ASN A 108 -2.37 1.73 12.85
C ASN A 108 -1.22 2.74 12.94
N ASN A 109 -0.78 3.33 11.82
CA ASN A 109 0.38 4.22 11.74
C ASN A 109 1.69 3.59 12.25
N GLN A 110 1.86 2.29 12.03
CA GLN A 110 3.01 1.49 12.46
C GLN A 110 4.02 1.24 11.32
N ILE A 111 3.94 2.03 10.25
CA ILE A 111 4.90 1.94 9.14
C ILE A 111 5.97 2.99 9.35
N GLU A 112 7.19 2.52 9.52
CA GLU A 112 8.36 3.38 9.46
C GLU A 112 8.67 3.68 7.98
N PRO A 113 8.65 4.95 7.55
CA PRO A 113 9.03 5.31 6.20
C PRO A 113 10.50 4.93 5.99
N LEU A 114 10.84 4.57 4.74
CA LEU A 114 12.23 4.40 4.32
C LEU A 114 12.94 5.77 4.39
N ASN A 115 13.48 6.10 5.57
CA ASN A 115 14.39 7.24 5.70
C ASN A 115 15.70 6.86 5.03
N ASP A 116 16.06 7.58 3.98
CA ASP A 116 17.40 7.56 3.38
C ASP A 116 18.36 8.11 4.45
N SER A 117 18.84 7.20 5.29
CA SER A 117 19.86 7.51 6.27
C SER A 117 21.15 7.52 5.48
N SER A 118 21.66 8.72 5.27
CA SER A 118 22.95 9.06 4.65
C SER A 118 24.07 8.06 4.96
#